data_AF-G4VCI2-F1
#
_entry.id   AF-G4VCI2-F1
#
_cell.length_a   1.000
_cell.length_b   1.000
_cell.length_c   1.000
_cell.angle_alpha   90.00
_cell.angle_beta   90.00
_cell.angle_gamma   90.00
#
_symmetry.space_group_name_H-M   'P 1'
#
loop_
_entity.id
_entity.type
_entity.pdbx_description
1 polymer ?
#
loop_
_entity_poly.entity_id
_entity_poly.type
_entity_poly.pdbx_seq_one_letter_code
_entity_poly.pdbx_strand_id
1 'polypeptide(L)'
;MVHSNHSILPTVSACDDASTEKKAKKDQFLSLRNIFHICFISVIVLKLYGEYFTNIVLASWGYITVLFMNSEIQTSFSDLSYRKICIPLSVVSLSHLGLIQYSLWNQGFYNVFLLQPSSSVSSLPLTLWYIFISDCSLKMLSIFIKTISLLSLSKTLDCYSMGSLLCFLEYIFLFLRHIPPGILWIYFLVELNWKLQGILAGRIFVCLLYCILKVCIILSLCKEFMKFSRSMICTKPYTVELQAPSNEVCNMCLESYTHIGILSCNHKFCAKCTTRWFNTFTKCPSCNPECGENSRWRNGSMDLFIQFY
;
A
#
# COMPACT_ATOMS: atom_id res chain seq x y z
N MET A 1 96.01 -32.14 -21.84
CA MET A 1 94.91 -31.81 -22.77
C MET A 1 93.72 -32.68 -22.42
N VAL A 2 92.55 -32.11 -22.12
CA VAL A 2 91.30 -32.30 -22.88
C VAL A 2 90.37 -31.13 -22.50
N HIS A 3 90.01 -30.35 -23.52
CA HIS A 3 88.96 -29.34 -23.52
C HIS A 3 87.58 -29.97 -23.41
N SER A 4 86.61 -29.28 -22.82
CA SER A 4 85.21 -29.45 -23.22
C SER A 4 84.45 -28.13 -23.22
N ASN A 5 83.85 -27.86 -24.38
CA ASN A 5 82.96 -26.77 -24.70
C ASN A 5 81.61 -26.98 -24.01
N HIS A 6 80.99 -25.89 -23.52
CA HIS A 6 79.54 -25.85 -23.35
C HIS A 6 78.95 -24.68 -24.14
N SER A 7 78.09 -25.07 -25.07
CA SER A 7 77.25 -24.26 -25.92
C SER A 7 76.17 -23.54 -25.11
N ILE A 8 75.95 -22.29 -25.50
CA ILE A 8 74.95 -21.35 -24.97
C ILE A 8 73.87 -21.22 -26.05
N LEU A 9 72.60 -21.52 -25.74
CA LEU A 9 71.37 -20.94 -26.32
C LEU A 9 70.11 -21.59 -25.66
N PRO A 10 68.91 -20.95 -25.64
CA PRO A 10 68.51 -19.96 -24.63
C PRO A 10 67.23 -20.37 -23.85
N THR A 11 67.13 -19.94 -22.59
CA THR A 11 66.15 -20.36 -21.57
C THR A 11 64.88 -19.49 -21.46
N VAL A 12 64.47 -18.76 -22.51
CA VAL A 12 63.45 -17.70 -22.36
C VAL A 12 61.99 -18.21 -22.32
N SER A 13 61.66 -19.45 -22.72
CA SER A 13 60.25 -19.90 -22.68
C SER A 13 59.75 -20.28 -21.27
N ALA A 14 60.61 -20.78 -20.39
CA ALA A 14 60.17 -21.36 -19.12
C ALA A 14 59.62 -20.32 -18.12
N CYS A 15 60.05 -19.06 -18.23
CA CYS A 15 59.62 -18.00 -17.30
C CYS A 15 58.19 -17.54 -17.60
N ASP A 16 57.83 -17.41 -18.88
CA ASP A 16 56.49 -17.00 -19.30
C ASP A 16 55.46 -18.09 -19.00
N ASP A 17 55.81 -19.36 -19.23
CA ASP A 17 54.98 -20.52 -18.89
C ASP A 17 54.69 -20.60 -17.38
N ALA A 18 55.71 -20.37 -16.54
CA ALA A 18 55.52 -20.36 -15.08
C ALA A 18 54.64 -19.19 -14.61
N SER A 19 54.73 -18.02 -15.27
CA SER A 19 53.92 -16.85 -14.94
C SER A 19 52.45 -17.04 -15.32
N THR A 20 52.19 -17.63 -16.49
CA THR A 20 50.85 -17.92 -16.99
C THR A 20 50.18 -19.03 -16.16
N GLU A 21 50.93 -20.08 -15.78
CA GLU A 21 50.43 -21.13 -14.89
C GLU A 21 50.05 -20.58 -13.50
N LYS A 22 50.88 -19.70 -12.91
CA LYS A 22 50.58 -19.04 -11.63
C LYS A 22 49.33 -18.17 -11.72
N LYS A 23 49.18 -17.41 -12.81
CA LYS A 23 47.98 -16.57 -13.04
C LYS A 23 46.73 -17.43 -13.19
N ALA A 24 46.79 -18.49 -13.99
CA ALA A 24 45.68 -19.43 -14.18
C ALA A 24 45.25 -20.09 -12.86
N LYS A 25 46.19 -20.56 -12.04
CA LYS A 25 45.89 -21.11 -10.70
C LYS A 25 45.24 -20.07 -9.77
N LYS A 26 45.71 -18.82 -9.81
CA LYS A 26 45.13 -17.73 -9.01
C LYS A 26 43.72 -17.38 -9.46
N ASP A 27 43.47 -17.32 -10.77
CA ASP A 27 42.15 -17.03 -11.34
C ASP A 27 41.16 -18.17 -11.07
N GLN A 28 41.62 -19.43 -11.17
CA GLN A 28 40.84 -20.60 -10.79
C GLN A 28 40.49 -20.60 -9.29
N PHE A 29 41.44 -20.28 -8.42
CA PHE A 29 41.20 -20.17 -6.98
C PHE A 29 40.22 -19.03 -6.65
N LEU A 30 40.33 -17.89 -7.34
CA LEU A 30 39.40 -16.76 -7.18
C LEU A 30 37.99 -17.12 -7.66
N SER A 31 37.87 -17.80 -8.80
CA SER A 31 36.60 -18.32 -9.34
C SER A 31 35.96 -19.31 -8.37
N LEU A 32 36.73 -20.27 -7.86
CA LEU A 32 36.26 -21.26 -6.90
C LEU A 32 35.79 -20.61 -5.59
N ARG A 33 36.54 -19.62 -5.08
CA ARG A 33 36.14 -18.83 -3.91
C ARG A 33 34.84 -18.08 -4.15
N ASN A 34 34.68 -17.47 -5.31
CA ASN A 34 33.45 -16.77 -5.68
C ASN A 34 32.25 -17.73 -5.78
N ILE A 35 32.45 -18.93 -6.35
CA ILE A 35 31.42 -19.99 -6.39
C ILE A 35 31.02 -20.39 -4.96
N PHE A 36 31.98 -20.62 -4.06
CA PHE A 36 31.68 -20.94 -2.66
C PHE A 36 30.93 -19.80 -1.95
N HIS A 37 31.30 -18.55 -2.18
CA HIS A 37 30.55 -17.40 -1.64
C HIS A 37 29.12 -17.35 -2.17
N ILE A 38 28.92 -17.57 -3.47
CA ILE A 38 27.59 -17.61 -4.08
C ILE A 38 26.76 -18.77 -3.50
N CYS A 39 27.33 -19.98 -3.39
CA CYS A 39 26.66 -21.12 -2.77
C CYS A 39 26.27 -20.83 -1.31
N PHE A 40 27.17 -20.23 -0.53
CA PHE A 40 26.91 -19.89 0.86
C PHE A 40 25.81 -18.83 1.02
N ILE A 41 25.85 -17.77 0.21
CA ILE A 41 24.80 -16.75 0.16
C ILE A 41 23.47 -17.38 -0.24
N SER A 42 23.45 -18.26 -1.25
CA SER A 42 22.25 -18.98 -1.68
C SER A 42 21.67 -19.84 -0.55
N VAL A 43 22.48 -20.55 0.22
CA VAL A 43 22.02 -21.33 1.39
C VAL A 43 21.41 -20.41 2.45
N ILE A 44 22.00 -19.26 2.73
CA ILE A 44 21.44 -18.27 3.67
C ILE A 44 20.10 -17.74 3.15
N VAL A 45 20.02 -17.36 1.88
CA VAL A 45 18.77 -16.88 1.25
C VAL A 45 17.70 -17.96 1.28
N LEU A 46 18.03 -19.22 0.98
CA LEU A 46 17.12 -20.36 1.08
C LEU A 46 16.66 -20.62 2.52
N LYS A 47 17.54 -20.48 3.51
CA LYS A 47 17.20 -20.60 4.93
C LYS A 47 16.26 -19.47 5.38
N LEU A 48 16.59 -18.22 5.06
CA LEU A 48 15.75 -17.06 5.36
C LEU A 48 14.41 -17.16 4.64
N TYR A 49 14.43 -17.60 3.38
CA TYR A 49 13.21 -17.91 2.65
C TYR A 49 12.42 -18.97 3.39
N GLY A 50 12.99 -20.11 3.77
CA GLY A 50 12.29 -21.15 4.52
C GLY A 50 11.73 -20.68 5.87
N GLU A 51 12.47 -19.87 6.62
CA GLU A 51 12.06 -19.32 7.91
C GLU A 51 10.89 -18.32 7.79
N TYR A 52 10.90 -17.48 6.76
CA TYR A 52 9.89 -16.45 6.53
C TYR A 52 8.91 -16.78 5.39
N PHE A 53 8.98 -17.98 4.79
CA PHE A 53 8.27 -18.33 3.55
C PHE A 53 6.77 -18.15 3.73
N THR A 54 6.24 -18.73 4.80
CA THR A 54 4.82 -18.64 5.14
C THR A 54 4.38 -17.19 5.30
N ASN A 55 5.18 -16.36 5.97
CA ASN A 55 4.87 -14.93 6.15
C ASN A 55 4.88 -14.20 4.81
N ILE A 56 5.89 -14.41 3.96
CA ILE A 56 6.00 -13.77 2.65
C ILE A 56 4.83 -14.16 1.73
N VAL A 57 4.45 -15.44 1.72
CA VAL A 57 3.32 -15.93 0.91
C VAL A 57 2.00 -15.37 1.41
N LEU A 58 1.77 -15.33 2.73
CA LEU A 58 0.57 -14.71 3.30
C LEU A 58 0.55 -13.19 3.05
N ALA A 59 1.71 -12.53 3.09
CA ALA A 59 1.82 -11.11 2.78
C ALA A 59 1.42 -10.82 1.33
N SER A 60 1.99 -11.58 0.39
CA SER A 60 1.74 -11.41 -1.04
C SER A 60 0.28 -11.73 -1.38
N TRP A 61 -0.25 -12.83 -0.86
CA TRP A 61 -1.65 -13.21 -1.02
C TRP A 61 -2.60 -12.13 -0.49
N GLY A 62 -2.36 -11.65 0.75
CA GLY A 62 -3.19 -10.63 1.37
C GLY A 62 -3.18 -9.31 0.60
N TYR A 63 -2.01 -8.86 0.14
CA TYR A 63 -1.90 -7.62 -0.61
C TYR A 63 -2.44 -7.70 -2.03
N ILE A 64 -2.21 -8.81 -2.75
CA ILE A 64 -2.82 -9.05 -4.07
C ILE A 64 -4.35 -9.04 -3.95
N THR A 65 -4.89 -9.67 -2.90
CA THR A 65 -6.34 -9.66 -2.63
C THR A 65 -6.86 -8.25 -2.43
N VAL A 66 -6.17 -7.42 -1.63
CA VAL A 66 -6.49 -6.00 -1.46
C VAL A 66 -6.50 -5.25 -2.80
N LEU A 67 -5.47 -5.42 -3.62
CA LEU A 67 -5.35 -4.75 -4.92
C LEU A 67 -6.52 -5.10 -5.84
N PHE A 68 -6.82 -6.40 -5.94
CA PHE A 68 -7.94 -6.89 -6.72
C PHE A 68 -9.27 -6.30 -6.20
N MET A 69 -9.55 -6.45 -4.91
CA MET A 69 -10.80 -5.95 -4.32
C MET A 69 -10.97 -4.44 -4.43
N ASN A 70 -9.88 -3.66 -4.34
CA ASN A 70 -9.90 -2.22 -4.54
C ASN A 70 -10.30 -1.84 -5.99
N SER A 71 -9.84 -2.61 -6.98
CA SER A 71 -10.27 -2.43 -8.37
C SER A 71 -11.76 -2.76 -8.52
N GLU A 72 -12.18 -3.89 -7.98
CA GLU A 72 -13.57 -4.35 -8.08
C GLU A 72 -14.57 -3.40 -7.41
N ILE A 73 -14.23 -2.82 -6.25
CA ILE A 73 -15.07 -1.81 -5.60
C ILE A 73 -15.25 -0.58 -6.49
N GLN A 74 -14.18 -0.07 -7.09
CA GLN A 74 -14.27 1.10 -7.98
C GLN A 74 -15.18 0.82 -9.17
N THR A 75 -15.04 -0.36 -9.79
CA THR A 75 -15.93 -0.79 -10.87
C THR A 75 -17.39 -0.85 -10.38
N SER A 76 -17.64 -1.47 -9.23
CA SER A 76 -18.99 -1.62 -8.64
C SER A 76 -19.64 -0.30 -8.20
N PHE A 77 -18.82 0.69 -7.86
CA PHE A 77 -19.29 2.04 -7.57
C PHE A 77 -19.70 2.75 -8.86
N SER A 78 -18.86 2.62 -9.90
CA SER A 78 -19.05 3.31 -11.17
C SER A 78 -20.19 2.70 -12.01
N ASP A 79 -20.36 1.38 -11.97
CA ASP A 79 -21.36 0.64 -12.73
C ASP A 79 -22.39 -0.01 -11.80
N LEU A 80 -23.61 0.53 -11.84
CA LEU A 80 -24.74 0.03 -11.05
C LEU A 80 -25.12 -1.41 -11.41
N SER A 81 -24.92 -1.82 -12.66
CA SER A 81 -25.22 -3.19 -13.12
C SER A 81 -24.22 -4.20 -12.55
N TYR A 82 -22.98 -3.77 -12.33
CA TYR A 82 -21.91 -4.57 -11.71
C TYR A 82 -22.00 -4.64 -10.18
N ARG A 83 -22.88 -3.85 -9.54
CA ARG A 83 -22.96 -3.71 -8.07
C ARG A 83 -23.18 -5.02 -7.31
N LYS A 84 -23.77 -6.04 -7.93
CA LYS A 84 -23.98 -7.36 -7.29
C LYS A 84 -22.68 -8.02 -6.84
N ILE A 85 -21.53 -7.67 -7.45
CA ILE A 85 -20.20 -8.14 -7.03
C ILE A 85 -19.86 -7.78 -5.57
N CYS A 86 -20.51 -6.75 -5.00
CA CYS A 86 -20.33 -6.39 -3.60
C CYS A 86 -20.68 -7.52 -2.64
N ILE A 87 -21.60 -8.42 -3.01
CA ILE A 87 -21.97 -9.58 -2.18
C ILE A 87 -20.78 -10.53 -2.03
N PRO A 88 -20.23 -11.15 -3.10
CA PRO A 88 -19.05 -12.00 -2.96
C PRO A 88 -17.85 -11.25 -2.41
N LEU A 89 -17.62 -9.96 -2.75
CA LEU A 89 -16.53 -9.18 -2.15
C LEU A 89 -16.67 -9.08 -0.62
N SER A 90 -17.88 -8.84 -0.10
CA SER A 90 -18.12 -8.79 1.33
C SER A 90 -17.86 -10.14 2.01
N VAL A 91 -18.24 -11.25 1.37
CA VAL A 91 -18.00 -12.61 1.88
C VAL A 91 -16.50 -12.92 1.89
N VAL A 92 -15.80 -12.68 0.78
CA VAL A 92 -14.36 -12.98 0.66
C VAL A 92 -13.54 -12.10 1.60
N SER A 93 -13.91 -10.83 1.77
CA SER A 93 -13.20 -9.94 2.70
C SER A 93 -13.35 -10.37 4.15
N LEU A 94 -14.58 -10.72 4.57
CA LEU A 94 -14.82 -11.24 5.91
C LEU A 94 -14.17 -12.61 6.13
N SER A 95 -14.20 -13.51 5.13
CA SER A 95 -13.56 -14.82 5.25
C SER A 95 -12.05 -14.69 5.37
N HIS A 96 -11.42 -13.82 4.58
CA HIS A 96 -9.96 -13.60 4.64
C HIS A 96 -9.54 -12.98 5.98
N LEU A 97 -10.32 -12.02 6.49
CA LEU A 97 -10.13 -11.50 7.86
C LEU A 97 -10.18 -12.61 8.90
N GLY A 98 -11.22 -13.44 8.87
CA GLY A 98 -11.37 -14.57 9.78
C GLY A 98 -10.22 -15.57 9.68
N LEU A 99 -9.79 -15.90 8.45
CA LEU A 99 -8.68 -16.81 8.18
C LEU A 99 -7.35 -16.26 8.69
N ILE A 100 -7.07 -14.96 8.54
CA ILE A 100 -5.87 -14.33 9.11
C ILE A 100 -5.89 -14.45 10.64
N GLN A 101 -7.00 -14.06 11.27
CA GLN A 101 -7.12 -14.10 12.74
C GLN A 101 -7.00 -15.53 13.28
N TYR A 102 -7.62 -16.50 12.61
CA TYR A 102 -7.53 -17.91 12.96
C TYR A 102 -6.11 -18.45 12.81
N SER A 103 -5.46 -18.19 11.66
CA SER A 103 -4.12 -18.70 11.36
C SER A 103 -3.05 -18.16 12.32
N LEU A 104 -3.21 -16.91 12.76
CA LEU A 104 -2.28 -16.21 13.65
C LEU A 104 -2.77 -16.18 15.12
N TRP A 105 -3.82 -16.92 15.46
CA TRP A 105 -4.39 -16.95 16.81
C TRP A 105 -3.36 -17.35 17.86
N ASN A 106 -2.64 -18.45 17.60
CA ASN A 106 -1.62 -18.98 18.51
C ASN A 106 -0.41 -18.03 18.66
N GLN A 107 -0.18 -17.14 17.69
CA GLN A 107 0.86 -16.12 17.76
C GLN A 107 0.40 -14.87 18.53
N GLY A 108 -0.87 -14.79 18.93
CA GLY A 108 -1.44 -13.65 19.63
C GLY A 108 -1.62 -12.43 18.75
N PHE A 109 -1.84 -12.59 17.44
CA PHE A 109 -1.98 -11.45 16.52
C PHE A 109 -3.13 -10.50 16.90
N TYR A 110 -4.24 -11.03 17.44
CA TYR A 110 -5.37 -10.22 17.92
C TYR A 110 -4.96 -9.16 18.95
N ASN A 111 -3.89 -9.40 19.71
CA ASN A 111 -3.36 -8.46 20.69
C ASN A 111 -2.87 -7.15 20.09
N VAL A 112 -2.48 -7.14 18.80
CA VAL A 112 -2.10 -5.92 18.08
C VAL A 112 -3.29 -4.95 18.03
N PHE A 113 -4.51 -5.46 17.80
CA PHE A 113 -5.73 -4.66 17.78
C PHE A 113 -6.24 -4.30 19.18
N LEU A 114 -5.88 -5.09 20.20
CA LEU A 114 -6.12 -4.76 21.61
C LEU A 114 -5.10 -3.78 22.19
N LEU A 115 -4.15 -3.30 21.39
CA LEU A 115 -3.08 -2.38 21.82
C LEU A 115 -2.15 -3.00 22.90
N GLN A 116 -2.06 -4.33 22.95
CA GLN A 116 -1.28 -5.09 23.93
C GLN A 116 -0.31 -6.06 23.24
N PRO A 117 0.61 -5.60 22.38
CA PRO A 117 1.47 -6.48 21.62
C PRO A 117 2.19 -7.52 22.50
N SER A 118 2.11 -8.80 22.10
CA SER A 118 2.78 -9.90 22.79
C SER A 118 4.28 -9.64 22.87
N SER A 119 4.95 -10.08 23.93
CA SER A 119 6.41 -9.93 24.10
C SER A 119 7.27 -10.58 23.01
N SER A 120 6.66 -11.30 22.06
CA SER A 120 7.31 -11.85 20.87
C SER A 120 7.74 -10.81 19.83
N VAL A 121 7.36 -9.53 19.94
CA VAL A 121 7.74 -8.48 18.95
C VAL A 121 9.17 -7.95 19.10
N SER A 122 10.09 -8.77 19.61
CA SER A 122 11.47 -8.34 19.86
C SER A 122 12.33 -8.17 18.60
N SER A 123 11.95 -8.78 17.48
CA SER A 123 12.76 -8.79 16.25
C SER A 123 12.15 -7.91 15.15
N LEU A 124 13.01 -7.16 14.46
CA LEU A 124 12.61 -6.25 13.39
C LEU A 124 11.76 -6.95 12.29
N PRO A 125 12.11 -8.15 11.78
CA PRO A 125 11.30 -8.82 10.76
C PRO A 125 9.89 -9.15 11.25
N LEU A 126 9.74 -9.58 12.51
CA LEU A 126 8.42 -9.87 13.10
C LEU A 126 7.61 -8.59 13.30
N THR A 127 8.23 -7.50 13.76
CA THR A 127 7.56 -6.20 13.89
C THR A 127 7.02 -5.71 12.54
N LEU A 128 7.83 -5.77 11.49
CA LEU A 128 7.41 -5.40 10.13
C LEU A 128 6.31 -6.31 9.60
N TRP A 129 6.39 -7.61 9.86
CA TRP A 129 5.36 -8.58 9.51
C TRP A 129 4.01 -8.24 10.17
N TYR A 130 4.01 -8.00 11.48
CA TYR A 130 2.80 -7.64 12.22
C TYR A 130 2.19 -6.31 11.75
N ILE A 131 3.03 -5.32 11.48
CA ILE A 131 2.58 -4.06 10.88
C ILE A 131 1.89 -4.32 9.54
N PHE A 132 2.55 -5.05 8.64
CA PHE A 132 2.02 -5.33 7.31
C PHE A 132 0.68 -6.07 7.37
N ILE A 133 0.60 -7.16 8.12
CA ILE A 133 -0.60 -7.98 8.17
C ILE A 133 -1.75 -7.26 8.89
N SER A 134 -1.45 -6.38 9.86
CA SER A 134 -2.45 -5.50 10.49
C SER A 134 -3.02 -4.46 9.52
N ASP A 135 -2.16 -3.83 8.69
CA ASP A 135 -2.59 -2.90 7.65
C ASP A 135 -3.48 -3.60 6.62
N CYS A 136 -3.04 -4.76 6.11
CA CYS A 136 -3.84 -5.58 5.21
C CYS A 136 -5.18 -6.00 5.85
N SER A 137 -5.21 -6.38 7.12
CA SER A 137 -6.47 -6.71 7.81
C SER A 137 -7.42 -5.50 7.85
N LEU A 138 -6.95 -4.32 8.25
CA LEU A 138 -7.78 -3.11 8.27
C LEU A 138 -8.27 -2.72 6.88
N LYS A 139 -7.46 -2.96 5.83
CA LYS A 139 -7.87 -2.79 4.43
C LYS A 139 -9.01 -3.73 4.03
N MET A 140 -8.92 -5.01 4.39
CA MET A 140 -10.00 -5.97 4.14
C MET A 140 -11.28 -5.60 4.91
N LEU A 141 -11.14 -5.08 6.13
CA LEU A 141 -12.28 -4.59 6.91
C LEU A 141 -12.91 -3.34 6.27
N SER A 142 -12.10 -2.41 5.75
CA SER A 142 -12.57 -1.25 4.97
C SER A 142 -13.39 -1.71 3.76
N ILE A 143 -12.88 -2.67 2.99
CA ILE A 143 -13.56 -3.26 1.82
C ILE A 143 -14.91 -3.88 2.22
N PHE A 144 -14.94 -4.65 3.31
CA PHE A 144 -16.17 -5.24 3.85
C PHE A 144 -17.21 -4.15 4.15
N ILE A 145 -16.84 -3.12 4.93
CA ILE A 145 -17.78 -2.05 5.30
C ILE A 145 -18.23 -1.24 4.08
N LYS A 146 -17.32 -0.92 3.15
CA LYS A 146 -17.64 -0.20 1.90
C LYS A 146 -18.62 -0.97 1.03
N THR A 147 -18.44 -2.28 0.85
CA THR A 147 -19.33 -3.13 0.03
C THR A 147 -20.72 -3.27 0.65
N ILE A 148 -20.81 -3.45 1.97
CA ILE A 148 -22.10 -3.44 2.69
C ILE A 148 -22.78 -2.08 2.57
N SER A 149 -22.03 -0.98 2.69
CA SER A 149 -22.56 0.38 2.54
C SER A 149 -23.09 0.61 1.13
N LEU A 150 -22.38 0.15 0.09
CA LEU A 150 -22.83 0.22 -1.30
C LEU A 150 -24.11 -0.57 -1.55
N LEU A 151 -24.26 -1.75 -0.97
CA LEU A 151 -25.46 -2.55 -1.13
C LEU A 151 -26.68 -1.94 -0.40
N SER A 152 -26.47 -1.45 0.83
CA SER A 152 -27.55 -1.01 1.71
C SER A 152 -27.99 0.44 1.49
N LEU A 153 -27.05 1.37 1.27
CA LEU A 153 -27.32 2.81 1.27
C LEU A 153 -27.46 3.40 -0.14
N SER A 154 -27.15 2.64 -1.19
CA SER A 154 -27.18 3.19 -2.54
C SER A 154 -28.57 3.42 -3.14
N LYS A 155 -29.62 2.92 -2.46
CA LYS A 155 -31.02 3.25 -2.78
C LYS A 155 -31.46 4.58 -2.15
N THR A 156 -30.82 4.97 -1.04
CA THR A 156 -31.20 6.16 -0.26
C THR A 156 -30.30 7.34 -0.54
N LEU A 157 -29.01 7.10 -0.77
CA LEU A 157 -28.02 8.12 -1.07
C LEU A 157 -27.87 8.28 -2.58
N ASP A 158 -27.80 9.53 -3.04
CA ASP A 158 -27.42 9.81 -4.42
C ASP A 158 -25.95 9.44 -4.67
N CYS A 159 -25.55 9.35 -5.94
CA CYS A 159 -24.20 8.91 -6.32
C CYS A 159 -23.09 9.79 -5.72
N TYR A 160 -23.37 11.09 -5.51
CA TYR A 160 -22.42 12.03 -4.90
C TYR A 160 -22.26 11.76 -3.40
N SER A 161 -23.38 11.64 -2.67
CA SER A 161 -23.39 11.38 -1.23
C SER A 161 -22.85 9.99 -0.91
N MET A 162 -23.07 9.01 -1.80
CA MET A 162 -22.50 7.67 -1.67
C MET A 162 -20.96 7.71 -1.79
N GLY A 163 -20.40 8.39 -2.80
CA GLY A 163 -18.94 8.54 -2.94
C GLY A 163 -18.32 9.30 -1.76
N SER A 164 -19.04 10.30 -1.28
CA SER A 164 -18.73 11.07 -0.07
C SER A 164 -18.66 10.20 1.19
N LEU A 165 -19.65 9.32 1.40
CA LEU A 165 -19.63 8.34 2.50
C LEU A 165 -18.43 7.37 2.38
N LEU A 166 -18.14 6.86 1.19
CA LEU A 166 -17.02 5.93 0.98
C LEU A 166 -15.67 6.61 1.26
N CYS A 167 -15.51 7.86 0.87
CA CYS A 167 -14.33 8.66 1.16
C CYS A 167 -14.20 8.93 2.67
N PHE A 168 -15.32 9.22 3.36
CA PHE A 168 -15.35 9.37 4.82
C PHE A 168 -14.95 8.08 5.55
N LEU A 169 -15.49 6.94 5.12
CA LEU A 169 -15.10 5.63 5.66
C LEU A 169 -13.60 5.37 5.46
N GLU A 170 -13.04 5.73 4.29
CA GLU A 170 -11.60 5.58 4.05
C GLU A 170 -10.77 6.41 5.04
N TYR A 171 -11.16 7.66 5.34
CA TYR A 171 -10.47 8.45 6.36
C TYR A 171 -10.50 7.79 7.74
N ILE A 172 -11.64 7.23 8.16
CA ILE A 172 -11.73 6.47 9.42
C ILE A 172 -10.71 5.32 9.42
N PHE A 173 -10.68 4.53 8.34
CA PHE A 173 -9.74 3.43 8.23
C PHE A 173 -8.28 3.88 8.12
N LEU A 174 -7.98 5.02 7.50
CA LEU A 174 -6.64 5.61 7.50
C LEU A 174 -6.17 5.94 8.92
N PHE A 175 -7.03 6.54 9.75
CA PHE A 175 -6.71 6.77 11.16
C PHE A 175 -6.47 5.44 11.90
N LEU A 176 -7.35 4.46 11.73
CA LEU A 176 -7.20 3.14 12.35
C LEU A 176 -5.90 2.44 11.91
N ARG A 177 -5.51 2.59 10.64
CA ARG A 177 -4.30 1.98 10.07
C ARG A 177 -2.99 2.57 10.58
N HIS A 178 -2.99 3.80 11.09
CA HIS A 178 -1.80 4.37 11.72
C HIS A 178 -1.59 3.92 13.18
N ILE A 179 -2.60 3.32 13.83
CA ILE A 179 -2.52 2.89 15.23
C ILE A 179 -1.56 1.69 15.43
N PRO A 180 -1.71 0.54 14.73
CA PRO A 180 -0.82 -0.61 14.93
C PRO A 180 0.66 -0.29 14.70
N PRO A 181 1.08 0.39 13.62
CA PRO A 181 2.48 0.76 13.44
C PRO A 181 2.98 1.67 14.56
N GLY A 182 2.19 2.66 14.98
CA GLY A 182 2.55 3.54 16.09
C GLY A 182 2.90 2.77 17.35
N ILE A 183 2.05 1.82 17.75
CA ILE A 183 2.23 1.05 18.97
C ILE A 183 3.38 0.05 18.84
N LEU A 184 3.44 -0.69 17.72
CA LEU A 184 4.44 -1.73 17.51
C LEU A 184 5.85 -1.16 17.44
N TRP A 185 6.04 0.00 16.81
CA TRP A 185 7.33 0.69 16.81
C TRP A 185 7.71 1.24 18.18
N ILE A 186 6.77 1.84 18.92
CA ILE A 186 7.04 2.32 20.29
C ILE A 186 7.49 1.14 21.16
N TYR A 187 6.76 0.02 21.11
CA TYR A 187 7.10 -1.18 21.88
C TYR A 187 8.49 -1.71 21.49
N PHE A 188 8.76 -1.86 20.19
CA PHE A 188 10.06 -2.32 19.69
C PHE A 188 11.21 -1.40 20.13
N LEU A 189 11.05 -0.08 20.01
CA LEU A 189 12.07 0.88 20.41
C LEU A 189 12.30 0.87 21.93
N VAL A 190 11.25 0.77 22.74
CA VAL A 190 11.36 0.65 24.20
C VAL A 190 12.05 -0.65 24.61
N GLU A 191 11.73 -1.76 23.97
CA GLU A 191 12.36 -3.05 24.26
C GLU A 191 13.86 -3.05 23.87
N LEU A 192 14.19 -2.48 22.71
CA LEU A 192 15.58 -2.23 22.32
C LEU A 192 16.30 -1.34 23.35
N ASN A 193 15.60 -0.38 23.96
CA ASN A 193 16.15 0.46 25.00
C ASN A 193 16.52 -0.30 26.27
N TRP A 194 15.83 -1.39 26.58
CA TRP A 194 16.12 -2.21 27.75
C TRP A 194 17.22 -3.24 27.49
N LYS A 195 17.22 -3.90 26.32
CA LYS A 195 18.11 -5.03 26.03
C LYS A 195 19.57 -4.66 25.76
N LEU A 196 19.83 -3.52 25.13
CA LEU A 196 21.19 -3.17 24.68
C LEU A 196 21.95 -2.43 25.81
N GLN A 197 23.25 -2.65 26.00
CA GLN A 197 24.08 -1.80 26.86
C GLN A 197 24.60 -0.59 26.06
N GLY A 198 24.25 0.64 26.44
CA GLY A 198 24.62 1.86 25.70
C GLY A 198 23.98 3.13 26.26
N ILE A 199 24.24 4.27 25.63
CA ILE A 199 23.83 5.60 26.14
C ILE A 199 22.29 5.73 26.12
N LEU A 200 21.67 5.69 27.31
CA LEU A 200 20.22 5.82 27.50
C LEU A 200 19.64 7.07 26.83
N ALA A 201 20.39 8.19 26.84
CA ALA A 201 19.95 9.46 26.26
C ALA A 201 19.67 9.37 24.75
N GLY A 202 20.56 8.73 23.97
CA GLY A 202 20.37 8.59 22.52
C GLY A 202 19.14 7.75 22.16
N ARG A 203 18.78 6.82 23.03
CA ARG A 203 17.64 5.91 22.86
C ARG A 203 16.29 6.53 23.18
N ILE A 204 16.22 7.27 24.28
CA ILE A 204 15.06 8.12 24.60
C ILE A 204 14.86 9.12 23.47
N PHE A 205 15.94 9.72 22.95
CA PHE A 205 15.88 10.65 21.82
C PHE A 205 15.25 10.02 20.57
N VAL A 206 15.65 8.82 20.17
CA VAL A 206 15.05 8.12 19.00
C VAL A 206 13.56 7.84 19.21
N CYS A 207 13.16 7.40 20.40
CA CYS A 207 11.74 7.16 20.72
C CYS A 207 10.91 8.45 20.66
N LEU A 208 11.42 9.53 21.25
CA LEU A 208 10.76 10.83 21.24
C LEU A 208 10.67 11.39 19.83
N LEU A 209 11.74 11.28 19.04
CA LEU A 209 11.75 11.70 17.64
C LEU A 209 10.69 10.95 16.83
N TYR A 210 10.59 9.63 17.00
CA TYR A 210 9.56 8.81 16.38
C TYR A 210 8.14 9.27 16.79
N CYS A 211 7.91 9.48 18.09
CA CYS A 211 6.61 9.94 18.59
C CYS A 211 6.23 11.30 18.00
N ILE A 212 7.18 12.24 17.91
CA ILE A 212 6.95 13.57 17.30
C ILE A 212 6.59 13.41 15.82
N LEU A 213 7.33 12.61 15.05
CA LEU A 213 7.04 12.35 13.64
C LEU A 213 5.65 11.73 13.46
N LYS A 214 5.28 10.77 14.29
CA LYS A 214 3.95 10.16 14.30
C LYS A 214 2.85 11.17 14.58
N VAL A 215 3.02 12.01 15.60
CA VAL A 215 2.06 13.07 15.92
C VAL A 215 1.93 14.05 14.73
N CYS A 216 3.03 14.44 14.10
CA CYS A 216 3.00 15.30 12.92
C CYS A 216 2.20 14.68 11.75
N ILE A 217 2.38 13.39 11.48
CA ILE A 217 1.61 12.67 10.45
C ILE A 217 0.12 12.67 10.79
N ILE A 218 -0.24 12.31 12.02
CA ILE A 218 -1.65 12.30 12.46
C ILE A 218 -2.26 13.71 12.38
N LEU A 219 -1.54 14.75 12.78
CA LEU A 219 -2.01 16.13 12.65
C LEU A 219 -2.18 16.55 11.18
N SER A 220 -1.32 16.08 10.28
CA SER A 220 -1.48 16.30 8.84
C SER A 220 -2.75 15.62 8.31
N LEU A 221 -2.98 14.37 8.71
CA LEU A 221 -4.19 13.63 8.36
C LEU A 221 -5.45 14.29 8.93
N CYS A 222 -5.41 14.79 10.16
CA CYS A 222 -6.49 15.60 10.73
C CYS A 222 -6.77 16.86 9.92
N LYS A 223 -5.73 17.57 9.44
CA LYS A 223 -5.92 18.75 8.58
C LYS A 223 -6.58 18.39 7.24
N GLU A 224 -6.18 17.28 6.62
CA GLU A 224 -6.80 16.78 5.38
C GLU A 224 -8.26 16.39 5.60
N PHE A 225 -8.52 15.64 6.67
CA PHE A 225 -9.87 15.24 7.06
C PHE A 225 -10.78 16.44 7.37
N MET A 226 -10.26 17.48 8.04
CA MET A 226 -11.03 18.70 8.31
C MET A 226 -11.37 19.48 7.03
N LYS A 227 -10.45 19.53 6.06
CA LYS A 227 -10.74 20.12 4.74
C LYS A 227 -11.84 19.35 4.02
N PHE A 228 -11.72 18.02 3.98
CA PHE A 228 -12.74 17.14 3.41
C PHE A 228 -14.09 17.25 4.12
N SER A 229 -14.10 17.28 5.46
CA SER A 229 -15.34 17.39 6.24
C SER A 229 -16.07 18.71 5.96
N ARG A 230 -15.32 19.80 5.76
CA ARG A 230 -15.92 21.07 5.32
C ARG A 230 -16.55 20.94 3.94
N SER A 231 -15.91 20.26 2.99
CA SER A 231 -16.49 20.10 1.65
C SER A 231 -17.58 19.04 1.53
N MET A 232 -17.69 18.12 2.48
CA MET A 232 -18.88 17.28 2.67
C MET A 232 -20.09 18.10 3.10
N ILE A 233 -19.88 19.10 3.96
CA ILE A 233 -20.93 20.01 4.44
C ILE A 233 -21.28 21.06 3.38
N CYS A 234 -20.30 21.51 2.59
CA CYS A 234 -20.53 22.39 1.45
C CYS A 234 -21.26 21.69 0.31
N THR A 235 -22.04 22.46 -0.44
CA THR A 235 -22.85 22.00 -1.57
C THR A 235 -21.99 21.40 -2.69
N LYS A 236 -22.61 20.54 -3.51
CA LYS A 236 -22.06 19.98 -4.75
C LYS A 236 -21.34 21.07 -5.59
N PRO A 237 -20.27 20.74 -6.32
CA PRO A 237 -19.54 21.71 -7.15
C PRO A 237 -20.32 22.20 -8.39
N TYR A 238 -21.58 21.82 -8.51
CA TYR A 238 -22.49 22.14 -9.61
C TYR A 238 -23.92 22.28 -9.08
N THR A 239 -24.70 23.12 -9.73
CA THR A 239 -26.15 23.21 -9.49
C THR A 239 -26.90 22.21 -10.36
N VAL A 240 -28.07 21.78 -9.91
CA VAL A 240 -28.94 20.89 -10.68
C VAL A 240 -30.21 21.64 -11.08
N GLU A 241 -30.45 21.75 -12.38
CA GLU A 241 -31.66 22.34 -12.94
C GLU A 241 -32.47 21.29 -13.70
N LEU A 242 -33.80 21.41 -13.61
CA LEU A 242 -34.75 20.66 -14.42
C LEU A 242 -34.93 21.42 -15.74
N GLN A 243 -34.60 20.79 -16.87
CA GLN A 243 -34.88 21.36 -18.19
C GLN A 243 -35.86 20.44 -18.93
N ALA A 244 -36.83 21.04 -19.63
CA ALA A 244 -37.66 20.32 -20.58
C ALA A 244 -36.77 19.69 -21.67
N PRO A 245 -37.14 18.53 -22.25
CA PRO A 245 -36.36 17.91 -23.32
C PRO A 245 -36.13 18.92 -24.45
N SER A 246 -34.87 19.29 -24.66
CA SER A 246 -34.41 20.12 -25.76
C SER A 246 -33.66 19.24 -26.77
N ASN A 247 -33.36 19.77 -27.96
CA ASN A 247 -32.49 19.09 -28.93
C ASN A 247 -31.01 19.05 -28.48
N GLU A 248 -30.67 19.65 -27.34
CA GLU A 248 -29.31 19.63 -26.82
C GLU A 248 -29.01 18.27 -26.19
N VAL A 249 -27.83 17.73 -26.52
CA VAL A 249 -27.33 16.44 -26.00
C VAL A 249 -26.16 16.66 -25.06
N CYS A 250 -25.98 15.77 -24.09
CA CYS A 250 -24.85 15.81 -23.19
C CYS A 250 -23.58 15.32 -23.87
N ASN A 251 -22.52 16.13 -23.91
CA ASN A 251 -21.24 15.76 -24.53
C ASN A 251 -20.51 14.57 -23.86
N MET A 252 -20.97 14.11 -22.69
CA MET A 252 -20.39 12.93 -22.02
C MET A 252 -21.12 11.62 -22.32
N CYS A 253 -22.46 11.63 -22.46
CA CYS A 253 -23.24 10.42 -22.73
C CYS A 253 -23.94 10.41 -24.09
N LEU A 254 -23.94 11.52 -24.81
CA LEU A 254 -24.58 11.74 -26.11
C LEU A 254 -26.10 11.55 -26.10
N GLU A 255 -26.72 11.62 -24.92
CA GLU A 255 -28.17 11.53 -24.72
C GLU A 255 -28.77 12.91 -24.43
N SER A 256 -30.07 13.06 -24.69
CA SER A 256 -30.84 14.27 -24.35
C SER A 256 -30.87 14.50 -22.83
N TYR A 257 -30.82 15.77 -22.43
CA TYR A 257 -30.88 16.13 -21.00
C TYR A 257 -32.19 15.74 -20.33
N THR A 258 -32.09 15.21 -19.11
CA THR A 258 -33.22 14.99 -18.18
C THR A 258 -33.08 15.86 -16.93
N HIS A 259 -31.90 15.86 -16.33
CA HIS A 259 -31.47 16.78 -15.29
C HIS A 259 -30.10 17.33 -15.67
N ILE A 260 -29.94 18.63 -15.60
CA ILE A 260 -28.70 19.29 -16.01
C ILE A 260 -27.89 19.67 -14.80
N GLY A 261 -26.62 19.27 -14.78
CA GLY A 261 -25.60 19.78 -13.90
C GLY A 261 -24.91 20.97 -14.56
N ILE A 262 -24.96 22.14 -13.92
CA ILE A 262 -24.28 23.36 -14.38
C ILE A 262 -23.07 23.61 -13.49
N LEU A 263 -21.88 23.60 -14.10
CA LEU A 263 -20.63 23.90 -13.41
C LEU A 263 -20.45 25.41 -13.21
N SER A 264 -19.54 25.81 -12.32
CA SER A 264 -19.14 27.21 -12.12
C SER A 264 -18.60 27.90 -13.37
N CYS A 265 -18.05 27.13 -14.33
CA CYS A 265 -17.63 27.61 -15.65
C CYS A 265 -18.76 27.66 -16.70
N ASN A 266 -20.01 27.48 -16.28
CA ASN A 266 -21.24 27.45 -17.09
C ASN A 266 -21.33 26.32 -18.14
N HIS A 267 -20.41 25.36 -18.13
CA HIS A 267 -20.57 24.13 -18.93
C HIS A 267 -21.68 23.25 -18.34
N LYS A 268 -22.48 22.67 -19.24
CA LYS A 268 -23.66 21.88 -18.91
C LYS A 268 -23.44 20.43 -19.27
N PHE A 269 -23.82 19.53 -18.38
CA PHE A 269 -23.84 18.09 -18.63
C PHE A 269 -25.02 17.44 -17.91
N CYS A 270 -25.32 16.16 -18.16
CA CYS A 270 -26.28 15.43 -17.32
C CYS A 270 -25.83 15.46 -15.86
N ALA A 271 -26.74 15.68 -14.91
CA ALA A 271 -26.43 15.73 -13.48
C ALA A 271 -25.74 14.43 -13.02
N LYS A 272 -26.18 13.27 -13.55
CA LYS A 272 -25.54 11.96 -13.30
C LYS A 272 -24.11 11.89 -13.83
N CYS A 273 -23.87 12.33 -15.07
CA CYS A 273 -22.54 12.36 -15.68
C CYS A 273 -21.61 13.30 -14.91
N THR A 274 -22.11 14.49 -14.55
CA THR A 274 -21.38 15.46 -13.72
C THR A 274 -20.98 14.86 -12.39
N THR A 275 -21.93 14.20 -11.71
CA THR A 275 -21.67 13.49 -10.45
C THR A 275 -20.57 12.45 -10.60
N ARG A 276 -20.70 11.56 -11.59
CA ARG A 276 -19.73 10.48 -11.84
C ARG A 276 -18.35 11.03 -12.16
N TRP A 277 -18.29 12.11 -12.94
CA TRP A 277 -17.03 12.79 -13.26
C TRP A 277 -16.36 13.36 -12.03
N PHE A 278 -17.09 14.11 -11.19
CA PHE A 278 -16.53 14.74 -9.99
C PHE A 278 -16.20 13.78 -8.84
N ASN A 279 -16.63 12.52 -8.93
CA ASN A 279 -16.18 11.47 -8.01
C ASN A 279 -14.75 10.98 -8.32
N THR A 280 -14.24 11.25 -9.53
CA THR A 280 -12.90 10.81 -9.99
C THR A 280 -11.98 11.98 -10.30
N PHE A 281 -12.53 13.05 -10.88
CA PHE A 281 -11.77 14.20 -11.39
C PHE A 281 -12.27 15.50 -10.75
N THR A 282 -11.45 16.55 -10.78
CA THR A 282 -11.80 17.87 -10.21
C THR A 282 -11.96 18.97 -11.25
N LYS A 283 -11.60 18.69 -12.50
CA LYS A 283 -11.56 19.66 -13.59
C LYS A 283 -12.78 19.53 -14.48
N CYS A 284 -13.23 20.62 -15.08
CA CYS A 284 -14.29 20.56 -16.08
C CYS A 284 -13.84 19.73 -17.31
N PRO A 285 -14.67 18.78 -17.80
CA PRO A 285 -14.35 17.98 -18.99
C PRO A 285 -14.10 18.82 -20.25
N SER A 286 -14.72 19.99 -20.36
CA SER A 286 -14.70 20.81 -21.58
C SER A 286 -13.63 21.89 -21.58
N CYS A 287 -13.44 22.60 -20.46
CA CYS A 287 -12.50 23.73 -20.39
C CYS A 287 -11.29 23.50 -19.48
N ASN A 288 -11.25 22.41 -18.71
CA ASN A 288 -10.15 22.04 -17.80
C ASN A 288 -9.85 22.91 -16.54
N PRO A 289 -10.58 23.99 -16.15
CA PRO A 289 -10.35 24.62 -14.85
C PRO A 289 -10.81 23.69 -13.72
N GLU A 290 -10.23 23.87 -12.54
CA GLU A 290 -10.68 23.21 -11.32
C GLU A 290 -12.04 23.76 -10.90
N CYS A 291 -13.04 22.88 -10.87
CA CYS A 291 -14.41 23.22 -10.47
C CYS A 291 -14.82 22.52 -9.17
N GLY A 292 -14.06 21.53 -8.70
CA GLY A 292 -14.35 20.78 -7.48
C GLY A 292 -13.10 20.50 -6.64
N GLU A 293 -13.31 20.09 -5.40
CA GLU A 293 -12.21 19.74 -4.50
C GLU A 293 -11.71 18.30 -4.70
N ASN A 294 -10.38 18.13 -4.60
CA ASN A 294 -9.70 16.84 -4.69
C ASN A 294 -10.12 15.90 -3.56
N SER A 295 -10.89 14.88 -3.88
CA SER A 295 -11.19 13.77 -2.98
C SER A 295 -10.68 12.47 -3.58
N ARG A 296 -9.51 12.01 -3.14
CA ARG A 296 -8.78 10.88 -3.72
C ARG A 296 -9.59 9.57 -3.77
N TRP A 297 -10.56 9.41 -2.87
CA TRP A 297 -11.27 8.14 -2.65
C TRP A 297 -12.80 8.21 -2.86
N ARG A 298 -13.35 9.30 -3.43
CA ARG A 298 -14.80 9.41 -3.70
C ARG A 298 -15.29 8.37 -4.72
N ASN A 299 -14.42 7.84 -5.55
CA ASN A 299 -14.73 6.73 -6.46
C ASN A 299 -14.78 5.34 -5.78
N GLY A 300 -14.66 5.30 -4.45
CA GLY A 300 -14.65 4.06 -3.67
C GLY A 300 -13.28 3.40 -3.51
N SER A 301 -12.23 3.95 -4.14
CA SER A 301 -10.86 3.47 -3.95
C SER A 301 -10.40 3.60 -2.49
N MET A 302 -9.26 2.99 -2.19
CA MET A 302 -8.59 3.05 -0.89
C MET A 302 -7.14 3.51 -1.03
N ASP A 303 -6.55 3.96 0.06
CA ASP A 303 -5.12 4.19 0.11
C ASP A 303 -4.36 2.86 0.11
N LEU A 304 -3.72 2.55 -1.01
CA LEU A 304 -2.99 1.31 -1.21
C LEU A 304 -1.62 1.30 -0.52
N PHE A 305 -1.09 2.46 -0.13
CA PHE A 305 0.19 2.56 0.57
C PHE A 305 0.17 1.69 1.84
N ILE A 306 1.25 0.97 2.14
CA ILE A 306 1.37 0.19 3.37
C ILE A 306 1.88 1.11 4.47
N GLN A 307 1.14 1.23 5.58
CA GLN A 307 1.51 2.10 6.69
C GLN A 307 2.62 1.47 7.55
N PHE A 308 3.83 1.36 7.01
CA PHE A 308 4.98 0.86 7.77
C PHE A 308 5.40 1.81 8.89
N TYR A 309 5.12 3.11 8.77
CA TYR A 309 5.55 4.15 9.68
C TYR A 309 4.44 5.11 10.05
#